data_AF-A0A958ZUY2-F1
#
_entry.id   AF-A0A958ZUY2-F1
#
_cell.length_a   1.000
_cell.length_b   1.000
_cell.length_c   1.000
_cell.angle_alpha   90.00
_cell.angle_beta   90.00
_cell.angle_gamma   90.00
#
_symmetry.space_group_name_H-M   'P 1'
#
loop_
_entity.id
_entity.type
_entity.pdbx_description
1 polymer ?
#
loop_
_entity_poly.entity_id
_entity_poly.type
_entity_poly.pdbx_seq_one_letter_code
_entity_poly.pdbx_strand_id
1 'polypeptide(L)' 'DEFFTIYPEVTKIVRFQGNDLDRELAVKRALDQLGKPYSLINFNCENFANHVQFGKSFSRQINTAIFLVVVITMVNLLSE' A
#
# COMPACT_ATOMS: atom_id res chain seq x y z
N ASP A 1 15.91 11.29 19.88
CA ASP A 1 14.96 10.93 18.82
C ASP A 1 15.77 10.53 17.59
N GLU A 2 16.16 9.26 17.51
CA GLU A 2 17.22 8.74 16.61
C GLU A 2 16.74 8.54 15.17
N PHE A 3 15.42 8.40 14.98
CA PHE A 3 14.80 8.15 13.67
C PHE A 3 15.06 9.29 12.67
N PHE A 4 14.88 10.54 13.09
CA PHE A 4 15.07 11.71 12.23
C PHE A 4 16.56 12.06 12.01
N THR A 5 17.47 11.44 12.76
CA THR A 5 18.91 11.52 12.46
C THR A 5 19.28 10.64 11.27
N ILE A 6 18.62 9.48 11.12
CA ILE A 6 18.86 8.52 10.02
C ILE A 6 18.01 8.87 8.78
N TYR A 7 16.78 9.35 9.00
CA TYR A 7 15.83 9.73 7.96
C TYR A 7 15.42 11.21 8.13
N PRO A 8 16.29 12.15 7.71
CA PRO A 8 16.10 13.58 8.02
C PRO A 8 14.97 14.25 7.24
N GLU A 9 14.51 13.63 6.14
CA GLU A 9 13.53 14.22 5.25
C GLU A 9 12.21 13.45 5.26
N VAL A 10 11.12 14.16 5.57
CA VAL A 10 9.76 13.66 5.38
C VAL A 10 9.32 13.97 3.96
N THR A 11 9.33 12.96 3.08
CA THR A 11 8.98 13.13 1.67
C THR A 11 7.48 13.30 1.43
N LYS A 12 6.64 12.80 2.34
CA LYS A 12 5.18 12.86 2.21
C LYS A 12 4.46 12.66 3.54
N ILE A 13 3.41 13.46 3.78
CA ILE A 13 2.42 13.23 4.83
C ILE A 13 1.07 12.98 4.17
N VAL A 14 0.43 11.85 4.49
CA VAL A 14 -0.91 11.51 4.03
C VAL A 14 -1.87 11.60 5.21
N ARG A 15 -2.92 12.41 5.08
CA ARG A 15 -3.95 12.52 6.12
C ARG A 15 -4.77 11.23 6.17
N PHE A 16 -5.08 10.79 7.39
CA PHE A 16 -6.01 9.69 7.61
C PHE A 16 -7.39 10.05 7.07
N GLN A 17 -8.05 9.08 6.42
CA GLN A 17 -9.42 9.22 5.92
C GLN A 17 -10.36 8.34 6.76
N GLY A 18 -11.48 8.91 7.24
CA GLY A 18 -12.44 8.20 8.08
C GLY A 18 -12.76 8.94 9.38
N ASN A 19 -13.62 8.33 10.19
CA ASN A 19 -14.02 8.84 11.50
C ASN A 19 -13.16 8.25 12.64
N ASP A 20 -13.53 8.53 13.89
CA ASP A 20 -12.77 8.08 15.05
C ASP A 20 -12.84 6.55 15.25
N LEU A 21 -13.97 5.92 14.91
CA LEU A 21 -14.07 4.46 14.92
C LEU A 21 -13.15 3.82 13.86
N ASP A 22 -13.07 4.42 12.67
CA ASP A 22 -12.13 3.97 11.64
C ASP A 22 -10.67 4.10 12.11
N ARG A 23 -10.37 5.14 12.90
CA ARG A 23 -9.04 5.38 13.47
C ARG A 23 -8.67 4.32 14.51
N GLU A 24 -9.59 3.95 15.40
CA GLU A 24 -9.38 2.85 16.35
C GLU A 24 -9.11 1.53 15.62
N LEU A 25 -9.92 1.23 14.60
CA LEU A 25 -9.72 0.04 13.77
C LEU A 25 -8.38 0.09 13.03
N ALA A 26 -7.93 1.26 12.58
CA ALA A 26 -6.63 1.43 11.92
C ALA A 26 -5.48 1.09 12.87
N VAL A 27 -5.53 1.56 14.13
CA VAL A 27 -4.54 1.22 15.16
C VAL A 27 -4.53 -0.28 15.40
N LYS A 28 -5.70 -0.91 15.56
CA LYS A 28 -5.80 -2.37 15.73
C LYS A 28 -5.17 -3.12 14.56
N ARG A 29 -5.51 -2.75 13.32
CA ARG A 29 -4.93 -3.35 12.11
C ARG A 29 -3.41 -3.23 12.08
N ALA A 30 -2.87 -2.08 12.48
CA ALA A 30 -1.42 -1.84 12.53
C ALA A 30 -0.74 -2.77 13.55
N LEU A 31 -1.30 -2.87 14.76
CA LEU A 31 -0.78 -3.74 15.82
C LEU A 31 -0.83 -5.22 15.42
N ASP A 32 -1.88 -5.65 14.73
CA ASP A 32 -2.05 -7.02 14.23
C ASP A 32 -1.00 -7.41 13.16
N GLN A 33 -0.21 -6.46 12.64
CA GLN A 33 0.90 -6.75 11.73
C GLN A 33 2.26 -6.89 12.40
N LEU A 34 2.37 -6.60 13.70
CA LEU A 34 3.64 -6.70 14.41
C LEU A 34 4.18 -8.13 14.33
N GLY A 35 5.48 -8.25 14.04
CA GLY A 35 6.15 -9.54 13.88
C GLY A 35 5.91 -10.23 12.53
N LYS A 36 5.07 -9.67 11.63
CA LYS A 36 4.95 -10.23 10.28
C LYS A 36 6.21 -9.99 9.46
N PRO A 37 6.72 -11.01 8.75
CA PRO A 37 7.91 -10.86 7.94
C PRO A 37 7.65 -9.93 6.76
N TYR A 38 8.62 -9.06 6.49
CA TYR A 38 8.56 -8.15 5.36
C TYR A 38 8.66 -8.91 4.03
N SER A 39 7.88 -8.49 3.04
CA SER A 39 7.98 -9.00 1.67
C SER A 39 7.88 -7.84 0.69
N LEU A 40 8.89 -7.68 -0.18
CA LEU A 40 8.94 -6.58 -1.16
C LEU A 40 7.70 -6.51 -2.06
N ILE A 41 7.11 -7.68 -2.38
CA ILE A 41 5.97 -7.80 -3.29
C ILE A 41 4.66 -7.86 -2.51
N ASN A 42 4.58 -8.72 -1.48
CA ASN A 42 3.31 -9.08 -0.87
C ASN A 42 3.01 -8.28 0.42
N PHE A 43 4.02 -7.72 1.07
CA PHE A 43 3.87 -7.08 2.38
C PHE A 43 4.97 -6.04 2.62
N ASN A 44 4.98 -5.03 1.76
CA ASN A 44 5.88 -3.89 1.84
C ASN A 44 5.21 -2.70 2.55
N CYS A 45 5.91 -1.57 2.63
CA CYS A 45 5.43 -0.37 3.30
C CYS A 45 4.12 0.18 2.69
N GLU A 46 3.94 0.09 1.37
CA GLU A 46 2.72 0.54 0.68
C GLU A 46 1.53 -0.36 1.07
N ASN A 47 1.73 -1.69 1.01
CA ASN A 47 0.70 -2.64 1.43
C ASN A 47 0.32 -2.46 2.91
N PHE A 48 1.31 -2.27 3.79
CA PHE A 48 1.06 -2.01 5.20
C PHE A 48 0.22 -0.74 5.40
N ALA A 49 0.62 0.39 4.80
CA ALA A 49 -0.10 1.65 4.93
C ALA A 49 -1.55 1.53 4.41
N ASN A 50 -1.74 0.85 3.28
CA ASN A 50 -3.06 0.60 2.70
C ASN A 50 -3.92 -0.30 3.58
N HIS A 51 -3.34 -1.36 4.15
CA HIS A 51 -4.03 -2.24 5.09
C HIS A 51 -4.45 -1.49 6.36
N VAL A 52 -3.57 -0.68 6.94
CA VAL A 52 -3.88 0.14 8.11
C VAL A 52 -5.01 1.12 7.82
N GLN A 53 -4.95 1.83 6.70
CA GLN A 53 -5.92 2.87 6.34
C GLN A 53 -7.28 2.28 5.93
N PHE A 54 -7.31 1.22 5.11
CA PHE A 54 -8.52 0.76 4.43
C PHE A 54 -8.93 -0.69 4.76
N GLY A 55 -8.14 -1.41 5.56
CA GLY A 55 -8.35 -2.83 5.83
C GLY A 55 -8.01 -3.76 4.66
N LYS A 56 -7.48 -3.23 3.56
CA LYS A 56 -7.14 -3.98 2.34
C LYS A 56 -5.73 -3.65 1.91
N SER A 57 -4.92 -4.67 1.67
CA SER A 57 -3.60 -4.52 1.05
C SER A 57 -3.80 -4.42 -0.46
N PHE A 58 -3.30 -3.35 -1.07
CA PHE A 58 -3.29 -3.20 -2.52
C PHE A 58 -1.94 -2.66 -2.99
N SER A 59 -1.46 -3.17 -4.11
CA SER A 59 -0.24 -2.70 -4.79
C SER A 59 -0.64 -1.97 -6.06
N ARG A 60 -0.35 -0.66 -6.14
CA ARG A 60 -0.60 0.10 -7.38
C ARG A 60 0.21 -0.44 -8.56
N GLN A 61 1.40 -0.99 -8.29
CA GLN A 61 2.33 -1.46 -9.32
C GLN A 61 1.81 -2.70 -10.05
N ILE A 62 1.22 -3.65 -9.31
CA ILE A 62 0.61 -4.85 -9.90
C ILE A 62 -0.63 -4.46 -10.72
N ASN A 63 -1.46 -3.55 -10.22
CA ASN A 63 -2.64 -3.09 -10.97
C ASN A 63 -2.24 -2.43 -12.30
N THR A 64 -1.20 -1.59 -12.30
CA THR A 64 -0.70 -0.96 -13.54
C THR A 64 -0.12 -1.99 -14.51
N ALA A 65 0.67 -2.96 -14.03
CA ALA A 65 1.26 -3.99 -14.88
C ALA A 65 0.19 -4.89 -15.53
N ILE A 66 -0.81 -5.33 -14.75
CA ILE A 66 -1.94 -6.12 -15.27
C ILE A 66 -2.71 -5.32 -16.30
N PHE A 67 -3.01 -4.04 -16.03
CA PHE A 67 -3.71 -3.18 -16.97
C PHE A 67 -2.97 -3.06 -18.30
N LEU A 68 -1.65 -2.82 -18.27
CA LEU A 68 -0.83 -2.73 -19.48
C LEU A 68 -0.83 -4.04 -20.28
N VAL A 69 -0.71 -5.19 -19.61
CA VAL A 69 -0.77 -6.50 -20.29
C VAL A 69 -2.12 -6.70 -20.96
N VAL A 70 -3.22 -6.42 -20.26
CA VAL A 70 -4.58 -6.55 -20.83
C VAL A 70 -4.73 -5.66 -22.07
N VAL A 71 -4.32 -4.39 -21.99
CA VAL A 71 -4.39 -3.46 -23.13
C VAL A 71 -3.58 -3.98 -24.32
N ILE A 72 -2.35 -4.42 -24.11
CA ILE A 72 -1.50 -4.95 -25.19
C ILE A 72 -2.16 -6.18 -25.83
N THR A 73 -2.68 -7.11 -25.03
CA THR A 73 -3.35 -8.31 -25.56
C THR A 73 -4.62 -7.98 -26.33
N MET A 74 -5.43 -7.02 -25.86
CA MET A 74 -6.63 -6.58 -26.58
C MET A 74 -6.29 -5.87 -27.89
N VAL A 75 -5.26 -5.00 -27.90
CA VAL A 75 -4.82 -4.34 -29.14
C VAL A 75 -4.37 -5.38 -30.15
N ASN A 76 -3.55 -6.36 -29.74
CA ASN A 76 -3.14 -7.45 -30.62
C ASN A 76 -4.34 -8.24 -31.17
N LEU A 77 -5.32 -8.59 -30.32
CA LEU A 77 -6.52 -9.31 -30.72
C LEU A 77 -7.44 -8.51 -31.66
N LEU A 78 -7.44 -7.18 -31.54
CA LEU A 78 -8.22 -6.27 -32.41
C LEU A 78 -7.49 -5.89 -33.70
N SER A 79 -6.19 -6.19 -33.78
CA SER A 79 -5.35 -5.94 -34.95
C SER A 79 -5.16 -7.15 -35.86
N GLU A 80 -5.67 -8.32 -35.44
CA GLU A 80 -5.91 -9.51 -36.28
C GLU A 80 -7.26 -9.41 -36.99
#